data_AF-A0A4U8SI46-F1
#
_entry.id   AF-A0A4U8SI46-F1
#
_cell.length_a   1.000
_cell.length_b   1.000
_cell.length_c   1.000
_cell.angle_alpha   90.00
_cell.angle_beta   90.00
_cell.angle_gamma   90.00
#
_symmetry.space_group_name_H-M   'P 1'
#
loop_
_entity.id
_entity.type
_entity.pdbx_description
1 polymer ?
#
loop_
_entity_poly.entity_id
_entity_poly.type
_entity_poly.pdbx_seq_one_letter_code
_entity_poly.pdbx_strand_id
1 'polypeptide(L)'
;MLSCGVLNAQPWVMFNDMDDTYLYDQASGQVYIRIKKGGKNYEDTFVKMGVQDSIHSKPGSKAQKTSQPQNQNAKDSTNSQSDAQKEQQELIKKAQELQRSIQGSIFNAE
;
A
#
# COMPACT_ATOMS: atom_id res chain seq x y z
N MET A 1 -36.18 30.62 16.24
CA MET A 1 -36.11 29.14 16.21
C MET A 1 -34.73 28.76 15.73
N LEU A 2 -33.91 28.14 16.58
CA LEU A 2 -32.64 27.55 16.14
C LEU A 2 -32.95 26.19 15.51
N SER A 3 -32.83 26.08 14.19
CA SER A 3 -32.89 24.79 13.51
C SER A 3 -31.63 23.99 13.87
N CYS A 4 -31.79 23.03 14.78
CA CYS A 4 -30.74 22.08 15.11
C CYS A 4 -30.61 21.08 13.95
N GLY A 5 -29.62 21.28 13.08
CA GLY A 5 -29.33 20.35 11.99
C GLY A 5 -28.83 19.03 12.57
N VAL A 6 -29.50 17.93 12.23
CA VAL A 6 -29.06 16.59 12.63
C VAL A 6 -27.83 16.23 11.80
N LEU A 7 -26.67 16.15 12.45
CA LEU A 7 -25.44 15.67 11.81
C LEU A 7 -25.56 14.15 11.67
N ASN A 8 -25.93 13.67 10.48
CA ASN A 8 -25.86 12.25 10.13
C ASN A 8 -24.40 11.86 9.85
N ALA A 9 -23.66 11.57 10.91
CA ALA A 9 -22.39 10.87 10.78
C ALA A 9 -22.67 9.38 10.54
N GLN A 10 -22.11 8.83 9.47
CA GLN A 10 -22.16 7.38 9.23
C GLN A 10 -21.32 6.68 10.32
N PRO A 11 -21.82 5.60 10.93
CA PRO A 11 -21.11 4.96 12.02
C PRO A 11 -19.90 4.17 11.49
N TRP A 12 -18.79 4.27 12.22
CA TRP A 12 -17.61 3.44 11.99
C TRP A 12 -17.81 2.11 12.72
N VAL A 13 -17.43 1.01 12.09
CA VAL A 13 -17.63 -0.34 12.65
C VAL A 13 -16.29 -1.00 12.90
N MET A 14 -16.08 -1.51 14.11
CA MET A 14 -14.88 -2.27 14.48
C MET A 14 -15.21 -3.75 14.59
N PHE A 15 -14.35 -4.61 14.05
CA PHE A 15 -14.46 -6.07 14.15
C PHE A 15 -13.09 -6.74 14.24
N ASN A 16 -13.04 -8.02 14.57
CA ASN A 16 -11.80 -8.80 14.74
C ASN A 16 -11.97 -10.22 14.21
N ASP A 17 -10.92 -10.79 13.64
CA ASP A 17 -10.88 -12.15 13.08
C ASP A 17 -10.02 -13.10 13.94
N MET A 18 -10.09 -12.93 15.27
CA MET A 18 -9.23 -13.55 16.28
C MET A 18 -7.84 -12.90 16.38
N ASP A 19 -7.11 -12.78 15.27
CA ASP A 19 -5.72 -12.31 15.29
C ASP A 19 -5.60 -10.79 15.10
N ASP A 20 -6.36 -10.23 14.16
CA ASP A 20 -6.27 -8.85 13.72
C ASP A 20 -7.54 -8.04 14.01
N THR A 21 -7.37 -6.73 14.17
CA THR A 21 -8.48 -5.81 14.44
C THR A 21 -8.67 -4.88 13.27
N TYR A 22 -9.91 -4.76 12.83
CA TYR A 22 -10.30 -4.00 11.66
C TYR A 22 -11.22 -2.86 12.03
N LEU A 23 -11.11 -1.78 11.25
CA LEU A 23 -11.96 -0.62 11.33
C LEU A 23 -12.54 -0.35 9.94
N TYR A 24 -13.86 -0.38 9.85
CA TYR A 24 -14.62 -0.19 8.61
C TYR A 24 -15.35 1.14 8.63
N ASP A 25 -15.08 1.94 7.61
CA ASP A 25 -15.82 3.17 7.34
C ASP A 25 -17.02 2.86 6.44
N GLN A 26 -18.23 2.86 7.02
CA GLN A 26 -19.46 2.60 6.29
C GLN A 26 -19.78 3.65 5.21
N ALA A 27 -19.24 4.87 5.33
CA ALA A 27 -19.48 5.92 4.32
C ALA A 27 -18.71 5.66 3.03
N SER A 28 -17.48 5.16 3.15
CA SER A 28 -16.56 5.04 2.01
C SER A 28 -16.25 3.60 1.59
N GLY A 29 -16.67 2.62 2.39
CA GLY A 29 -16.33 1.21 2.17
C GLY A 29 -14.86 0.88 2.48
N GLN A 30 -14.10 1.81 3.08
CA GLN A 30 -12.68 1.61 3.36
C GLN A 30 -12.49 0.75 4.60
N VAL A 31 -11.55 -0.19 4.52
CA VAL A 31 -11.13 -1.04 5.64
C VAL A 31 -9.73 -0.63 6.08
N TYR A 32 -9.51 -0.55 7.38
CA TYR A 32 -8.22 -0.32 7.99
C TYR A 32 -7.87 -1.48 8.91
N ILE A 33 -6.62 -1.91 8.91
CA ILE A 33 -6.09 -2.96 9.81
C ILE A 33 -5.22 -2.34 10.90
N ARG A 34 -5.37 -2.83 12.13
CA ARG A 34 -4.53 -2.44 13.27
C ARG A 34 -3.15 -3.07 13.19
N ILE A 35 -2.12 -2.25 13.23
CA ILE A 35 -0.73 -2.69 13.37
C ILE A 35 -0.32 -2.53 14.84
N LYS A 36 -0.08 -3.67 15.50
CA LYS A 36 0.33 -3.73 16.91
C LYS A 36 1.79 -3.31 17.05
N LYS A 37 2.09 -2.32 17.90
CA LYS A 37 3.47 -1.89 18.17
C LYS A 37 4.10 -2.55 19.41
N GLY A 38 3.39 -3.46 20.06
CA GLY A 38 3.87 -4.19 21.24
C GLY A 38 3.82 -3.40 22.56
N GLY A 39 3.27 -2.18 22.53
CA GLY A 39 3.08 -1.31 23.69
C GLY A 39 1.61 -1.19 24.10
N LYS A 40 1.17 0.04 24.40
CA LYS A 40 -0.24 0.30 24.78
C LYS A 40 -1.13 0.45 23.54
N ASN A 41 -2.42 0.13 23.67
CA ASN A 41 -3.37 0.14 22.53
C ASN A 41 -3.45 1.48 21.76
N TYR A 42 -3.11 2.62 22.37
CA TYR A 42 -3.12 3.93 21.68
C TYR A 42 -1.87 4.17 20.81
N GLU A 43 -0.85 3.32 20.92
CA GLU A 43 0.37 3.38 20.09
C GLU A 43 0.20 2.60 18.78
N ASP A 44 -0.78 1.69 18.76
CA ASP A 44 -1.19 0.95 17.57
C ASP A 44 -1.71 1.92 16.50
N THR A 45 -1.45 1.58 15.25
CA THR A 45 -1.84 2.42 14.11
C THR A 45 -2.76 1.65 13.18
N PHE A 46 -3.78 2.32 12.64
CA PHE A 46 -4.64 1.74 11.61
C PHE A 46 -4.13 2.12 10.23
N VAL A 47 -3.82 1.12 9.40
CA VAL A 47 -3.35 1.29 8.03
C VAL A 47 -4.46 0.89 7.08
N LYS A 48 -4.70 1.71 6.05
CA LYS A 48 -5.71 1.43 5.03
C LYS A 48 -5.34 0.15 4.28
N MET A 49 -6.26 -0.81 4.24
CA MET A 49 -6.14 -2.00 3.42
C MET A 49 -6.30 -1.58 1.96
N GLY A 50 -5.32 -1.93 1.12
CA GLY A 50 -5.42 -1.69 -0.31
C GLY A 50 -6.46 -2.62 -0.91
N VAL A 51 -7.51 -2.06 -1.52
CA VAL A 51 -8.29 -2.81 -2.50
C VAL A 51 -7.50 -2.68 -3.80
N GLN A 52 -6.81 -3.75 -4.20
CA GLN A 52 -6.32 -3.82 -5.57
C GLN A 52 -7.56 -4.02 -6.43
N ASP A 53 -8.15 -2.91 -6.88
CA ASP A 53 -9.14 -2.87 -7.97
C ASP A 53 -8.45 -3.28 -9.27
N SER A 54 -7.99 -4.53 -9.31
CA SER A 54 -7.26 -5.16 -10.40
C SER A 54 -8.18 -5.51 -11.57
N ILE A 55 -9.36 -4.91 -11.63
CA ILE A 55 -10.24 -4.99 -12.78
C ILE A 55 -9.97 -3.85 -13.78
N HIS A 56 -9.45 -2.66 -13.39
CA HIS A 56 -9.28 -1.55 -14.38
C HIS A 56 -8.16 -0.51 -14.20
N SER A 57 -7.23 -0.58 -13.25
CA SER A 57 -6.23 0.48 -13.08
C SER A 57 -4.82 0.12 -13.59
N LYS A 58 -4.44 0.81 -14.69
CA LYS A 58 -3.10 0.87 -15.27
C LYS A 58 -2.04 1.25 -14.21
N PRO A 59 -0.79 0.77 -14.30
CA PRO A 59 0.27 1.13 -13.37
C PRO A 59 0.74 2.56 -13.66
N GLY A 60 0.27 3.51 -12.89
CA GLY A 60 0.70 4.90 -13.05
C GLY A 60 0.00 5.84 -12.10
N SER A 61 0.56 6.02 -10.91
CA SER A 61 1.08 7.31 -10.43
C SER A 61 1.02 7.43 -8.90
N LYS A 62 2.22 7.59 -8.34
CA LYS A 62 2.59 8.46 -7.22
C LYS A 62 1.89 8.25 -5.86
N ALA A 63 2.69 7.69 -4.96
CA ALA A 63 2.61 7.81 -3.51
C ALA A 63 1.97 9.13 -3.04
N GLN A 64 0.88 9.01 -2.29
CA GLN A 64 0.27 10.13 -1.59
C GLN A 64 0.96 10.24 -0.21
N LYS A 65 1.79 11.27 -0.07
CA LYS A 65 2.45 11.65 1.17
C LYS A 65 1.42 12.06 2.23
N THR A 66 1.42 11.39 3.37
CA THR A 66 0.85 11.92 4.61
C THR A 66 1.90 12.75 5.33
N SER A 67 1.55 13.99 5.65
CA SER A 67 2.38 14.99 6.34
C SER A 67 2.74 14.54 7.75
N GLN A 68 4.02 14.27 8.00
CA GLN A 68 4.61 14.19 9.34
C GLN A 68 5.27 15.55 9.68
N PRO A 69 5.21 16.02 10.94
CA PRO A 69 6.16 17.02 11.42
C PRO A 69 7.51 16.33 11.68
N GLN A 70 8.51 16.72 10.90
CA GLN A 70 9.86 16.17 10.91
C GLN A 70 10.76 17.09 11.75
N ASN A 71 11.43 16.55 12.77
CA ASN A 71 12.57 17.24 13.39
C ASN A 71 13.71 16.23 13.72
N GLN A 72 14.88 16.57 13.16
CA GLN A 72 16.26 16.24 13.54
C GLN A 72 16.92 14.91 13.11
N ASN A 73 17.77 15.06 12.09
CA ASN A 73 19.18 14.63 11.98
C ASN A 73 19.59 13.22 12.44
N ALA A 74 19.99 12.39 11.46
CA ALA A 74 21.23 11.62 11.54
C ALA A 74 21.75 11.31 10.12
N LYS A 75 23.06 11.45 9.96
CA LYS A 75 23.88 11.31 8.76
C LYS A 75 24.43 9.88 8.70
N ASP A 76 24.92 9.48 7.51
CA ASP A 76 25.59 8.23 7.13
C ASP A 76 24.74 7.00 6.78
N SER A 77 24.66 6.71 5.47
CA SER A 77 25.11 5.45 4.88
C SER A 77 25.00 5.51 3.35
N THR A 78 25.92 6.25 2.73
CA THR A 78 26.14 6.28 1.28
C THR A 78 27.07 5.12 0.90
N ASN A 79 26.57 3.87 0.79
CA ASN A 79 27.30 2.85 0.00
C ASN A 79 26.54 1.56 -0.40
N SER A 80 25.24 1.40 -0.11
CA SER A 80 24.50 0.16 -0.44
C SER A 80 23.53 0.27 -1.62
N GLN A 81 23.49 1.42 -2.29
CA GLN A 81 22.47 1.70 -3.30
C GLN A 81 22.85 1.20 -4.71
N SER A 82 24.14 0.94 -4.99
CA SER A 82 24.60 0.49 -6.31
C SER A 82 24.24 -0.97 -6.60
N ASP A 83 24.30 -1.84 -5.59
CA ASP A 83 24.10 -3.28 -5.78
C ASP A 83 22.62 -3.62 -5.98
N ALA A 84 21.73 -2.98 -5.22
CA ALA A 84 20.28 -3.14 -5.38
C ALA A 84 19.79 -2.64 -6.75
N GLN A 85 20.39 -1.56 -7.29
CA GLN A 85 20.03 -1.06 -8.61
C GLN A 85 20.55 -1.96 -9.74
N LYS A 86 21.72 -2.60 -9.55
CA LYS A 86 22.29 -3.55 -10.51
C LYS A 86 21.46 -4.84 -10.55
N GLU A 87 21.10 -5.39 -9.40
CA GLU A 87 20.24 -6.58 -9.30
C GLU A 87 18.88 -6.34 -9.96
N GLN A 88 18.28 -5.16 -9.73
CA GLN A 88 17.02 -4.79 -10.37
C GLN A 88 17.13 -4.71 -11.90
N GLN A 89 18.24 -4.17 -12.44
CA GLN A 89 18.47 -4.13 -13.89
C GLN A 89 18.68 -5.53 -14.49
N GLU A 90 19.39 -6.41 -13.80
CA GLU A 90 19.62 -7.79 -14.23
C GLU A 90 18.30 -8.59 -14.28
N LEU A 91 17.45 -8.44 -13.27
CA LEU A 91 16.12 -9.06 -13.23
C LEU A 91 15.22 -8.57 -14.38
N ILE A 92 15.20 -7.26 -14.64
CA ILE A 92 14.44 -6.69 -15.76
C ILE A 92 14.94 -7.23 -17.10
N LYS A 93 16.26 -7.29 -17.30
CA LYS A 93 16.85 -7.84 -18.54
C LYS A 93 16.51 -9.32 -18.73
N LYS A 94 16.55 -10.11 -17.65
CA LYS A 94 16.18 -11.53 -17.68
C LYS A 94 14.70 -11.74 -18.02
N ALA A 95 13.81 -10.90 -17.50
CA ALA A 95 12.40 -10.93 -17.83
C ALA A 95 12.13 -10.59 -19.31
N GLN A 96 12.83 -9.60 -19.87
CA GLN A 96 12.71 -9.21 -21.28
C GLN A 96 13.19 -10.31 -22.24
N GLU A 97 14.28 -11.01 -21.89
CA GLU A 97 14.76 -12.14 -22.69
C GLU A 97 13.82 -13.34 -22.67
N LEU A 98 13.21 -13.65 -21.51
CA LEU A 98 12.21 -14.69 -21.40
C LEU A 98 10.96 -14.39 -22.24
N GLN A 99 10.52 -13.13 -22.27
CA GLN A 99 9.41 -12.72 -23.14
C GLN A 99 9.75 -12.90 -24.63
N ARG A 100 10.98 -12.56 -25.02
CA ARG A 100 11.47 -12.73 -26.40
C ARG A 100 11.57 -14.22 -26.78
N SER A 101 11.99 -15.08 -25.86
CA SER A 101 12.08 -16.53 -26.14
C SER A 101 10.70 -17.18 -26.29
N ILE A 102 9.71 -16.77 -25.48
CA ILE A 102 8.31 -17.22 -25.61
C ILE A 102 7.70 -16.74 -26.93
N GLN A 103 7.93 -15.48 -27.33
CA GLN A 103 7.43 -14.99 -28.62
C GLN A 103 8.11 -15.69 -29.80
N GLY A 104 9.39 -16.02 -29.69
CA GLY A 104 10.11 -16.78 -30.71
C GLY A 104 9.60 -18.22 -30.89
N SER A 105 9.12 -18.89 -29.84
CA SER A 105 8.55 -20.24 -29.93
C SER A 105 7.11 -20.27 -30.45
N ILE A 106 6.37 -19.16 -30.32
CA ILE A 106 4.98 -19.05 -30.82
C ILE A 106 4.94 -18.80 -32.34
N PHE A 107 5.94 -18.11 -32.91
CA PHE A 107 5.99 -17.81 -34.35
C PHE A 107 6.71 -18.86 -35.20
N ASN A 108 7.30 -19.90 -34.60
CA ASN A 108 8.04 -20.96 -35.31
C ASN A 108 7.35 -22.33 -35.28
N ALA A 109 6.06 -22.37 -34.92
CA ALA A 109 5.21 -23.55 -35.02
C ALA A 109 4.35 -23.45 -36.30
N GLU A 110 4.99 -23.53 -37.45
CA GLU A 110 4.40 -24.01 -38.71
C GLU A 110 5.11 -25.31 -39.13
#